data_AF-A0A3Q4N7I6-F1
#
_entry.id   AF-A0A3Q4N7I6-F1
#
_cell.length_a   1.000
_cell.length_b   1.000
_cell.length_c   1.000
_cell.angle_alpha   90.00
_cell.angle_beta   90.00
_cell.angle_gamma   90.00
#
_symmetry.space_group_name_H-M   'P 1'
#
loop_
_entity.id
_entity.type
_entity.pdbx_description
1 polymer ?
#
loop_
_entity_poly.entity_id
_entity_poly.type
_entity_poly.pdbx_seq_one_letter_code
_entity_poly.pdbx_strand_id
1 'polypeptide(L)'
;MRLVILDDYDLASEWAAKYIRNRIVQFKPSADRFFTLGLPTGSTPYGCYQKLIEYYRHGDISFKYVKTFNMDEYVGLPRAHPESYHSYMWNNFFKHIDIDPANAHILDGNAQNLEEECQAYEQKIAEAGGIELFVGGIGPDGHIAFNEPGSSLVSRTRVKTLAKDTIVANARFFGNDLSKVPTMALTVGVGTVMDAKEVRLKGLFCPVYTLYMQNICTNFTSYVCKGLKKSQHGEF
;
A
#
# COMPACT_ATOMS: atom_id res chain seq x y z
N MET A 1 6.51 -14.06 -11.62
CA MET A 1 5.31 -13.96 -10.75
C MET A 1 5.22 -15.22 -9.90
N ARG A 2 4.91 -15.11 -8.61
CA ARG A 2 4.64 -16.26 -7.71
C ARG A 2 3.27 -16.07 -7.07
N LEU A 3 2.37 -17.02 -7.27
CA LEU A 3 1.06 -17.06 -6.61
C LEU A 3 1.13 -18.04 -5.44
N VAL A 4 0.67 -17.62 -4.27
CA VAL A 4 0.58 -18.45 -3.07
C VAL A 4 -0.88 -18.49 -2.65
N ILE A 5 -1.47 -19.69 -2.64
CA ILE A 5 -2.87 -19.93 -2.27
C ILE A 5 -2.85 -20.60 -0.91
N LEU A 6 -3.62 -20.05 0.02
CA LEU A 6 -3.72 -20.50 1.40
C LEU A 6 -5.20 -20.60 1.77
N ASP A 7 -5.50 -21.48 2.70
CA ASP A 7 -6.88 -21.91 2.97
C ASP A 7 -7.71 -20.81 3.64
N ASP A 8 -7.07 -19.91 4.39
CA ASP A 8 -7.77 -18.86 5.13
C ASP A 8 -6.95 -17.56 5.26
N TYR A 9 -7.63 -16.57 5.84
CA TYR A 9 -7.09 -15.23 6.07
C TYR A 9 -5.90 -15.21 7.04
N ASP A 10 -5.91 -16.05 8.07
CA ASP A 10 -4.90 -16.05 9.12
C ASP A 10 -3.60 -16.64 8.59
N LEU A 11 -3.67 -17.74 7.84
CA LEU A 11 -2.55 -18.32 7.11
C LEU A 11 -1.97 -17.30 6.12
N ALA A 12 -2.83 -16.62 5.34
CA ALA A 12 -2.38 -15.59 4.41
C ALA A 12 -1.72 -14.39 5.10
N SER A 13 -2.25 -13.99 6.26
CA SER A 13 -1.70 -12.91 7.09
C SER A 13 -0.33 -13.29 7.67
N GLU A 14 -0.21 -14.49 8.22
CA GLU A 14 1.03 -15.01 8.78
C GLU A 14 2.10 -15.19 7.70
N TRP A 15 1.72 -15.72 6.54
CA TRP A 15 2.63 -15.89 5.41
C TRP A 15 3.17 -14.54 4.93
N ALA A 16 2.30 -13.53 4.76
CA ALA A 16 2.72 -12.19 4.36
C ALA A 16 3.65 -11.55 5.41
N ALA A 17 3.33 -11.68 6.69
CA ALA A 17 4.16 -11.16 7.78
C ALA A 17 5.53 -11.85 7.84
N LYS A 18 5.57 -13.19 7.73
CA LYS A 18 6.83 -13.96 7.63
C LYS A 18 7.67 -13.51 6.44
N TYR A 19 7.03 -13.24 5.30
CA TYR A 19 7.72 -12.78 4.11
C TYR A 19 8.38 -11.41 4.34
N ILE A 20 7.63 -10.42 4.82
CA ILE A 20 8.13 -9.08 5.14
C ILE A 20 9.28 -9.17 6.14
N ARG A 21 9.08 -9.93 7.23
CA ARG A 21 10.11 -10.17 8.25
C ARG A 21 11.40 -10.72 7.63
N ASN A 22 11.29 -11.78 6.85
CA ASN A 22 12.46 -12.41 6.24
C ASN A 22 13.18 -11.45 5.28
N ARG A 23 12.46 -10.61 4.52
CA ARG A 23 13.09 -9.60 3.64
C ARG A 23 13.84 -8.54 4.44
N ILE A 24 13.27 -8.02 5.52
CA ILE A 24 13.93 -7.06 6.40
C ILE A 24 15.18 -7.68 7.05
N VAL A 25 15.05 -8.87 7.63
CA VAL A 25 16.18 -9.56 8.29
C VAL A 25 17.31 -9.89 7.30
N GLN A 26 16.97 -10.37 6.10
CA GLN A 26 17.95 -10.67 5.06
C GLN A 26 18.65 -9.41 4.52
N PHE A 27 17.93 -8.29 4.45
CA PHE A 27 18.49 -7.02 4.00
C PHE A 27 19.49 -6.44 5.01
N LYS A 28 19.35 -6.78 6.30
CA LYS A 28 20.21 -6.32 7.41
C LYS A 28 20.30 -4.78 7.47
N PRO A 29 19.18 -4.08 7.69
CA PRO A 29 19.17 -2.63 7.70
C PRO A 29 20.01 -2.06 8.84
N SER A 30 20.62 -0.91 8.59
CA SER A 30 21.50 -0.19 9.53
C SER A 30 21.29 1.32 9.40
N ALA A 31 21.98 2.10 10.23
CA ALA A 31 21.87 3.57 10.22
C ALA A 31 22.19 4.21 8.85
N ASP A 32 23.05 3.58 8.05
CA ASP A 32 23.44 4.07 6.73
C ASP A 32 22.68 3.36 5.59
N ARG A 33 21.82 2.40 5.92
CA ARG A 33 21.13 1.56 4.94
C ARG A 33 19.75 1.15 5.45
N PHE A 34 18.76 1.99 5.17
CA PHE A 34 17.38 1.74 5.55
C PHE A 34 16.71 0.74 4.62
N PHE A 35 15.83 -0.10 5.16
CA PHE A 35 14.89 -0.89 4.36
C PHE A 35 13.64 -0.04 4.11
N THR A 36 13.25 0.15 2.84
CA THR A 36 12.08 0.95 2.47
C THR A 36 10.87 0.05 2.18
N LEU A 37 9.78 0.27 2.90
CA LEU A 37 8.60 -0.59 2.89
C LEU A 37 7.33 0.20 2.52
N GLY A 38 6.70 -0.15 1.41
CA GLY A 38 5.39 0.36 1.02
C GLY A 38 4.26 -0.37 1.75
N LEU A 39 3.31 0.36 2.35
CA LEU A 39 2.26 -0.20 3.21
C LEU A 39 0.83 0.20 2.78
N PRO A 40 -0.14 -0.74 2.80
CA PRO A 40 -1.54 -0.45 2.53
C PRO A 40 -2.35 -0.26 3.83
N THR A 41 -3.55 0.29 3.71
CA THR A 41 -4.54 0.32 4.80
C THR A 41 -5.69 -0.66 4.56
N GLY A 42 -6.75 -0.59 5.36
CA GLY A 42 -7.95 -1.43 5.22
C GLY A 42 -7.86 -2.81 5.88
N SER A 43 -8.92 -3.60 5.76
CA SER A 43 -9.07 -4.87 6.49
C SER A 43 -8.11 -5.98 6.04
N THR A 44 -7.69 -5.96 4.77
CA THR A 44 -6.83 -6.99 4.18
C THR A 44 -5.46 -7.12 4.86
N PRO A 45 -4.70 -6.03 5.11
CA PRO A 45 -3.41 -6.11 5.81
C PRO A 45 -3.50 -6.22 7.33
N TYR A 46 -4.67 -6.05 7.96
CA TYR A 46 -4.79 -5.98 9.42
C TYR A 46 -4.13 -7.16 10.16
N GLY A 47 -4.45 -8.40 9.80
CA GLY A 47 -3.83 -9.59 10.40
C GLY A 47 -2.33 -9.70 10.15
N CYS A 48 -1.83 -9.15 9.03
CA CYS A 48 -0.40 -9.09 8.76
C CYS A 48 0.30 -8.14 9.75
N TYR A 49 -0.30 -6.97 10.04
CA TYR A 49 0.23 -6.06 11.06
C TYR A 49 0.26 -6.69 12.46
N GLN A 50 -0.80 -7.40 12.85
CA GLN A 50 -0.82 -8.11 14.14
C GLN A 50 0.34 -9.12 14.25
N LYS A 51 0.60 -9.87 13.18
CA LYS A 51 1.72 -10.84 13.14
C LYS A 51 3.09 -10.16 13.12
N LEU A 52 3.25 -9.02 12.45
CA LEU A 52 4.51 -8.25 12.50
C LEU A 52 4.78 -7.68 13.89
N ILE A 53 3.75 -7.23 14.61
CA ILE A 53 3.86 -6.79 16.00
C ILE A 53 4.26 -7.97 16.90
N GLU A 54 3.68 -9.15 16.70
CA GLU A 54 4.05 -10.38 17.41
C GLU A 54 5.55 -10.71 17.21
N TYR A 55 6.03 -10.71 15.97
CA TYR A 55 7.45 -10.94 15.66
C TYR A 55 8.37 -9.88 16.28
N TYR A 56 7.96 -8.61 16.29
CA TYR A 56 8.71 -7.56 16.96
C TYR A 56 8.81 -7.82 18.48
N ARG A 57 7.69 -8.15 19.13
CA ARG A 57 7.65 -8.43 20.57
C ARG A 57 8.48 -9.65 20.96
N HIS A 58 8.63 -10.63 20.07
CA HIS A 58 9.51 -11.79 20.27
C HIS A 58 10.99 -11.51 19.96
N GLY A 59 11.32 -10.34 19.42
CA GLY A 59 12.70 -9.98 19.05
C GLY A 59 13.16 -10.54 17.71
N ASP A 60 12.25 -11.07 16.89
CA ASP A 60 12.58 -11.64 15.57
C ASP A 60 12.86 -10.56 14.51
N ILE A 61 12.45 -9.31 14.75
CA ILE A 61 12.57 -8.19 13.82
C ILE A 61 12.63 -6.86 14.57
N SER A 62 13.30 -5.87 13.97
CA SER A 62 13.28 -4.47 14.40
C SER A 62 12.95 -3.57 13.20
N PHE A 63 12.21 -2.49 13.48
CA PHE A 63 11.81 -1.45 12.54
C PHE A 63 12.61 -0.16 12.72
N LYS A 64 13.62 -0.15 13.60
CA LYS A 64 14.47 1.01 13.89
C LYS A 64 15.11 1.61 12.62
N TYR A 65 15.50 0.76 11.68
CA TYR A 65 16.13 1.15 10.41
C TYR A 65 15.23 0.84 9.20
N VAL A 66 13.91 0.98 9.39
CA VAL A 66 12.90 0.83 8.33
C VAL A 66 12.27 2.20 8.06
N LYS A 67 12.16 2.58 6.79
CA LYS A 67 11.35 3.71 6.31
C LYS A 67 10.09 3.19 5.65
N THR A 68 8.93 3.71 6.03
CA THR A 68 7.65 3.26 5.46
C THR A 68 7.01 4.33 4.62
N PHE A 69 6.35 3.93 3.53
CA PHE A 69 5.58 4.80 2.66
C PHE A 69 4.18 4.23 2.49
N ASN A 70 3.17 4.92 3.00
CA ASN A 70 1.78 4.53 2.79
C ASN A 70 1.30 4.82 1.37
N MET A 71 0.32 4.04 0.92
CA MET A 71 -0.25 4.17 -0.43
C MET A 71 -1.06 5.44 -0.65
N ASP A 72 -1.81 5.87 0.36
CA ASP A 72 -2.86 6.86 0.19
C ASP A 72 -3.24 7.55 1.51
N GLU A 73 -3.97 8.66 1.40
CA GLU A 73 -4.66 9.37 2.49
C GLU A 73 -5.86 10.14 1.94
N TYR A 74 -6.92 10.28 2.74
CA TYR A 74 -8.08 11.08 2.34
C TYR A 74 -7.78 12.59 2.33
N VAL A 75 -8.31 13.29 1.33
CA VAL A 75 -8.22 14.76 1.25
C VAL A 75 -9.27 15.40 2.16
N GLY A 76 -8.85 16.38 2.95
CA GLY A 76 -9.73 17.18 3.81
C GLY A 76 -10.26 16.48 5.07
N LEU A 77 -9.80 15.24 5.34
CA LEU A 77 -10.12 14.55 6.57
C LEU A 77 -9.08 14.91 7.65
N PRO A 78 -9.48 15.40 8.85
CA PRO A 78 -8.52 15.76 9.88
C PRO A 78 -7.58 14.60 10.22
N ARG A 79 -6.28 14.89 10.36
CA ARG A 79 -5.26 13.87 10.65
C ARG A 79 -5.58 13.01 11.88
N ALA A 80 -6.19 13.61 12.91
CA ALA A 80 -6.58 12.94 14.14
C ALA A 80 -7.95 12.23 14.07
N HIS A 81 -8.66 12.31 12.94
CA HIS A 81 -9.92 11.60 12.75
C HIS A 81 -9.68 10.08 12.86
N PRO A 82 -10.52 9.30 13.57
CA PRO A 82 -10.30 7.87 13.76
C PRO A 82 -10.14 7.07 12.47
N GLU A 83 -10.88 7.47 11.42
CA GLU A 83 -10.87 6.85 10.10
C GLU A 83 -9.85 7.46 9.11
N SER A 84 -9.00 8.40 9.56
CA SER A 84 -7.86 8.82 8.71
C SER A 84 -6.88 7.68 8.58
N TYR A 85 -6.20 7.58 7.44
CA TYR A 85 -5.21 6.52 7.24
C TYR A 85 -3.98 6.73 8.13
N HIS A 86 -3.68 7.98 8.48
CA HIS A 86 -2.77 8.31 9.55
C HIS A 86 -3.15 7.66 10.90
N SER A 87 -4.38 7.88 11.38
CA SER A 87 -4.86 7.27 12.62
C SER A 87 -4.90 5.76 12.54
N TYR A 88 -5.35 5.21 11.40
CA TYR A 88 -5.37 3.78 11.14
C TYR A 88 -3.98 3.16 11.33
N MET A 89 -2.96 3.71 10.67
CA MET A 89 -1.60 3.17 10.74
C MET A 89 -0.99 3.30 12.13
N TRP A 90 -1.20 4.45 12.78
CA TRP A 90 -0.68 4.66 14.13
C TRP A 90 -1.34 3.71 15.14
N ASN A 91 -2.64 3.50 15.03
CA ASN A 91 -3.39 2.66 15.95
C ASN A 91 -3.15 1.16 15.75
N ASN A 92 -3.00 0.73 14.51
CA ASN A 92 -2.93 -0.69 14.16
C ASN A 92 -1.50 -1.22 13.98
N PHE A 93 -0.50 -0.34 13.82
CA PHE A 93 0.87 -0.78 13.57
C PHE A 93 1.94 0.07 14.26
N PHE A 94 2.10 1.34 13.88
CA PHE A 94 3.32 2.09 14.20
C PHE A 94 3.58 2.31 15.69
N LYS A 95 2.53 2.51 16.52
CA LYS A 95 2.72 2.68 17.98
C LYS A 95 3.11 1.40 18.73
N HIS A 96 3.12 0.25 18.07
CA HIS A 96 3.37 -1.06 18.68
C HIS A 96 4.74 -1.64 18.33
N ILE A 97 5.56 -0.91 17.57
CA ILE A 97 6.88 -1.30 17.08
C ILE A 97 7.91 -0.18 17.36
N ASP A 98 9.20 -0.46 17.16
CA ASP A 98 10.30 0.48 17.37
C ASP A 98 10.63 1.37 16.15
N ILE A 99 9.62 1.68 15.32
CA ILE A 99 9.82 2.59 14.19
C ILE A 99 10.01 4.02 14.69
N ASP A 100 11.00 4.72 14.13
CA ASP A 100 11.12 6.17 14.32
C ASP A 100 9.95 6.87 13.59
N PRO A 101 9.14 7.71 14.27
CA PRO A 101 8.07 8.47 13.62
C PRO A 101 8.53 9.29 12.40
N ALA A 102 9.79 9.76 12.37
CA ALA A 102 10.35 10.48 11.23
C ALA A 102 10.53 9.59 9.97
N ASN A 103 10.58 8.28 10.16
CA ASN A 103 10.67 7.28 9.09
C ASN A 103 9.29 6.74 8.68
N ALA A 104 8.19 7.21 9.29
CA ALA A 104 6.82 6.83 8.94
C ALA A 104 6.19 7.88 8.01
N HIS A 105 6.28 7.66 6.69
CA HIS A 105 5.76 8.58 5.69
C HIS A 105 4.34 8.20 5.26
N ILE A 106 3.43 9.17 5.40
CA ILE A 106 2.03 9.13 4.96
C ILE A 106 1.74 10.46 4.27
N LEU A 107 1.00 10.43 3.16
CA LEU A 107 0.58 11.63 2.43
C LEU A 107 -0.23 12.57 3.32
N ASP A 108 0.00 13.87 3.23
CA ASP A 108 -0.80 14.87 3.94
C ASP A 108 -1.99 15.35 3.09
N GLY A 109 -3.14 14.70 3.29
CA GLY A 109 -4.40 15.09 2.65
C GLY A 109 -4.96 16.46 3.04
N ASN A 110 -4.33 17.17 3.98
CA ASN A 110 -4.71 18.53 4.38
C ASN A 110 -3.63 19.57 4.01
N ALA A 111 -2.65 19.20 3.19
CA ALA A 111 -1.63 20.14 2.69
C ALA A 111 -2.28 21.32 1.94
N GLN A 112 -1.66 22.50 2.03
CA GLN A 112 -2.14 23.71 1.34
C GLN A 112 -2.10 23.54 -0.18
N ASN A 113 -1.05 22.89 -0.69
CA ASN A 113 -0.92 22.52 -2.09
C ASN A 113 -0.75 21.00 -2.20
N LEU A 114 -1.83 20.33 -2.63
CA LEU A 114 -1.88 18.87 -2.75
C LEU A 114 -0.96 18.34 -3.86
N GLU A 115 -0.72 19.12 -4.92
CA GLU A 115 0.18 18.71 -6.01
C GLU A 115 1.64 18.75 -5.55
N GLU A 116 2.03 19.79 -4.81
CA GLU A 116 3.36 19.87 -4.18
C GLU A 116 3.57 18.74 -3.17
N GLU A 117 2.57 18.39 -2.36
CA GLU A 117 2.66 17.24 -1.45
C GLU A 117 2.90 15.94 -2.22
N CYS A 118 2.21 15.72 -3.33
CA CYS A 118 2.43 14.53 -4.17
C CYS A 118 3.86 14.49 -4.75
N GLN A 119 4.37 15.63 -5.23
CA GLN A 119 5.73 15.74 -5.76
C GLN A 119 6.79 15.51 -4.67
N ALA A 120 6.60 16.13 -3.50
CA ALA A 120 7.48 15.95 -2.35
C ALA A 120 7.48 14.50 -1.87
N TYR A 121 6.34 13.80 -1.93
CA TYR A 121 6.24 12.40 -1.57
C TYR A 121 7.05 11.49 -2.52
N GLU A 122 6.96 11.74 -3.83
CA GLU A 122 7.77 11.05 -4.84
C GLU A 122 9.27 11.32 -4.65
N GLN A 123 9.63 12.56 -4.35
CA GLN A 123 11.01 12.93 -4.05
C GLN A 123 11.54 12.20 -2.81
N LYS A 124 10.77 12.13 -1.72
CA LYS A 124 11.15 11.37 -0.51
C LYS A 124 11.39 9.89 -0.81
N ILE A 125 10.57 9.28 -1.69
CA ILE A 125 10.78 7.90 -2.13
C ILE A 125 12.10 7.77 -2.91
N ALA A 126 12.38 8.69 -3.84
CA ALA A 126 13.60 8.68 -4.63
C ALA A 126 14.85 8.90 -3.77
N GLU A 127 14.82 9.84 -2.83
CA GLU A 127 15.91 10.13 -1.88
C GLU A 127 16.17 8.96 -0.93
N ALA A 128 15.15 8.15 -0.63
CA ALA A 128 15.30 6.91 0.12
C ALA A 128 15.88 5.75 -0.72
N GLY A 129 16.17 5.96 -2.01
CA GLY A 129 16.71 4.95 -2.92
C GLY A 129 15.65 4.05 -3.58
N GLY A 130 14.38 4.48 -3.57
CA GLY A 130 13.24 3.71 -4.02
C GLY A 130 12.70 2.75 -2.94
N ILE A 131 11.65 1.99 -3.29
CA ILE A 131 10.99 1.05 -2.37
C ILE A 131 11.55 -0.37 -2.57
N GLU A 132 12.08 -0.98 -1.51
CA GLU A 132 12.59 -2.36 -1.52
C GLU A 132 11.44 -3.37 -1.64
N LEU A 133 10.36 -3.15 -0.89
CA LEU A 133 9.19 -4.01 -0.89
C LEU A 133 7.92 -3.17 -0.77
N PHE A 134 7.03 -3.28 -1.75
CA PHE A 134 5.70 -2.67 -1.69
C PHE A 134 4.66 -3.74 -1.38
N VAL A 135 3.96 -3.62 -0.25
CA VAL A 135 2.83 -4.49 0.12
C VAL A 135 1.53 -3.79 -0.23
N GLY A 136 0.62 -4.49 -0.91
CA GLY A 136 -0.65 -3.92 -1.36
C GLY A 136 -1.83 -4.87 -1.20
N GLY A 137 -3.02 -4.28 -1.18
CA GLY A 137 -4.29 -4.99 -1.40
C GLY A 137 -4.71 -4.92 -2.86
N ILE A 138 -5.59 -5.83 -3.28
CA ILE A 138 -6.31 -5.72 -4.56
C ILE A 138 -7.80 -5.61 -4.25
N GLY A 139 -8.44 -4.57 -4.79
CA GLY A 139 -9.90 -4.37 -4.72
C GLY A 139 -10.67 -5.39 -5.58
N PRO A 140 -11.99 -5.55 -5.37
CA PRO A 140 -12.81 -6.49 -6.15
C PRO A 140 -12.85 -6.16 -7.65
N ASP A 141 -12.64 -4.91 -8.02
CA ASP A 141 -12.52 -4.36 -9.38
C ASP A 141 -11.07 -4.39 -9.92
N GLY A 142 -10.11 -4.90 -9.13
CA GLY A 142 -8.70 -4.97 -9.49
C GLY A 142 -7.87 -3.73 -9.15
N HIS A 143 -8.42 -2.71 -8.47
CA HIS A 143 -7.65 -1.53 -8.10
C HIS A 143 -6.54 -1.83 -7.06
N ILE A 144 -5.48 -1.04 -7.10
CA ILE A 144 -4.41 -1.00 -6.08
C ILE A 144 -4.33 0.43 -5.56
N ALA A 145 -4.33 0.61 -4.23
CA ALA A 145 -4.56 1.92 -3.62
C ALA A 145 -5.86 2.53 -4.16
N PHE A 146 -5.91 3.84 -4.42
CA PHE A 146 -7.02 4.46 -5.14
C PHE A 146 -6.80 4.54 -6.67
N ASN A 147 -5.98 3.64 -7.26
CA ASN A 147 -5.84 3.55 -8.72
C ASN A 147 -6.99 2.75 -9.34
N GLU A 148 -8.16 3.37 -9.38
CA GLU A 148 -9.40 2.81 -9.93
C GLU A 148 -9.30 2.53 -11.44
N PRO A 149 -10.18 1.66 -12.00
CA PRO A 149 -10.24 1.39 -13.43
C PRO A 149 -10.25 2.67 -14.28
N GLY A 150 -9.41 2.68 -15.33
CA GLY A 150 -9.17 3.87 -16.17
C GLY A 150 -7.97 4.71 -15.74
N SER A 151 -7.32 4.39 -14.61
CA SER A 151 -6.05 5.01 -14.23
C SER A 151 -4.91 4.66 -15.20
N SER A 152 -4.04 5.62 -15.47
CA SER A 152 -2.84 5.38 -16.31
C SER A 152 -1.89 4.38 -15.65
N LEU A 153 -1.36 3.44 -16.44
CA LEU A 153 -0.39 2.44 -15.99
C LEU A 153 0.98 3.05 -15.62
N VAL A 154 1.27 4.25 -16.12
CA VAL A 154 2.49 5.02 -15.79
C VAL A 154 2.18 6.20 -14.87
N SER A 155 1.03 6.17 -14.18
CA SER A 155 0.64 7.23 -13.25
C SER A 155 1.64 7.37 -12.09
N ARG A 156 1.82 8.62 -11.64
CA ARG A 156 2.53 8.98 -10.40
C ARG A 156 1.56 9.31 -9.28
N THR A 157 2.12 9.61 -8.11
CA THR A 157 1.39 10.12 -6.96
C THR A 157 0.58 11.36 -7.33
N ARG A 158 -0.71 11.37 -7.01
CA ARG A 158 -1.66 12.41 -7.45
C ARG A 158 -2.88 12.50 -6.56
N VAL A 159 -3.61 13.60 -6.70
CA VAL A 159 -4.99 13.73 -6.24
C VAL A 159 -5.90 12.87 -7.12
N LYS A 160 -6.81 12.13 -6.50
CA LYS A 160 -7.78 11.27 -7.18
C LYS A 160 -9.16 11.45 -6.58
N THR A 161 -10.13 11.73 -7.44
CA THR A 161 -11.56 11.64 -7.10
C THR A 161 -11.97 10.18 -6.98
N LEU A 162 -12.61 9.83 -5.87
CA LEU A 162 -13.06 8.48 -5.58
C LEU A 162 -14.32 8.15 -6.39
N ALA A 163 -14.41 6.93 -6.92
CA ALA A 163 -15.62 6.43 -7.55
C ALA A 163 -16.73 6.23 -6.51
N LYS A 164 -17.97 6.26 -7.00
CA LYS A 164 -19.15 6.05 -6.16
C LYS A 164 -19.12 4.71 -5.43
N ASP A 165 -18.66 3.64 -6.09
CA ASP A 165 -18.58 2.31 -5.49
C ASP A 165 -17.58 2.27 -4.33
N THR A 166 -16.45 2.98 -4.45
CA THR A 166 -15.46 3.18 -3.38
C THR A 166 -16.05 3.93 -2.20
N ILE A 167 -16.79 5.01 -2.46
CA ILE A 167 -17.49 5.79 -1.43
C ILE A 167 -18.50 4.91 -0.67
N VAL A 168 -19.29 4.11 -1.41
CA VAL A 168 -20.27 3.18 -0.82
C VAL A 168 -19.58 2.10 0.00
N ALA A 169 -18.49 1.51 -0.50
CA ALA A 169 -17.73 0.49 0.22
C ALA A 169 -17.10 1.02 1.52
N ASN A 170 -16.65 2.29 1.52
CA ASN A 170 -15.99 2.90 2.67
C ASN A 170 -16.98 3.51 3.67
N ALA A 171 -18.24 3.76 3.29
CA ALA A 171 -19.27 4.29 4.17
C ALA A 171 -19.45 3.49 5.47
N ARG A 172 -19.18 2.17 5.44
CA ARG A 172 -19.20 1.30 6.64
C ARG A 172 -18.30 1.79 7.77
N PHE A 173 -17.22 2.49 7.45
CA PHE A 173 -16.30 3.07 8.42
C PHE A 173 -16.78 4.44 8.95
N PHE A 174 -17.64 5.11 8.19
CA PHE A 174 -18.20 6.43 8.52
C PHE A 174 -19.63 6.35 9.06
N GLY A 175 -19.98 5.26 9.75
CA GLY A 175 -21.31 5.06 10.34
C GLY A 175 -22.41 4.83 9.29
N ASN A 176 -22.07 4.30 8.12
CA ASN A 176 -22.95 4.11 6.95
C ASN A 176 -23.52 5.42 6.38
N ASP A 177 -22.86 6.55 6.62
CA ASP A 177 -23.25 7.86 6.11
C ASP A 177 -22.33 8.29 4.96
N LEU A 178 -22.87 8.26 3.74
CA LEU A 178 -22.14 8.63 2.52
C LEU A 178 -21.65 10.08 2.52
N SER A 179 -22.33 10.98 3.23
CA SER A 179 -21.98 12.41 3.25
C SER A 179 -20.70 12.69 4.05
N LYS A 180 -20.31 11.76 4.91
CA LYS A 180 -19.10 11.85 5.75
C LYS A 180 -17.87 11.24 5.08
N VAL A 181 -18.06 10.50 3.99
CA VAL A 181 -16.96 9.87 3.27
C VAL A 181 -16.28 10.94 2.39
N PRO A 182 -14.97 11.14 2.52
CA PRO A 182 -14.24 12.05 1.64
C PRO A 182 -14.41 11.67 0.17
N THR A 183 -14.54 12.65 -0.72
CA THR A 183 -14.74 12.42 -2.16
C THR A 183 -13.44 12.38 -2.95
N MET A 184 -12.32 12.73 -2.31
CA MET A 184 -10.99 12.77 -2.89
C MET A 184 -9.96 12.14 -1.96
N ALA A 185 -8.90 11.60 -2.54
CA ALA A 185 -7.74 11.07 -1.83
C ALA A 185 -6.45 11.44 -2.56
N LEU A 186 -5.36 11.51 -1.82
CA LEU A 186 -4.01 11.42 -2.37
C LEU A 186 -3.67 9.93 -2.49
N THR A 187 -3.06 9.53 -3.59
CA THR A 187 -2.67 8.13 -3.82
C THR A 187 -1.38 8.07 -4.61
N VAL A 188 -0.52 7.11 -4.27
CA VAL A 188 0.59 6.69 -5.13
C VAL A 188 0.05 6.18 -6.46
N GLY A 189 0.82 6.39 -7.53
CA GLY A 189 0.45 5.92 -8.86
C GLY A 189 0.84 4.47 -9.11
N VAL A 190 0.32 3.90 -10.20
CA VAL A 190 0.70 2.56 -10.65
C VAL A 190 2.19 2.51 -10.98
N GLY A 191 2.73 3.55 -11.64
CA GLY A 191 4.15 3.66 -11.92
C GLY A 191 4.98 3.71 -10.63
N THR A 192 4.55 4.47 -9.64
CA THR A 192 5.20 4.56 -8.32
C THR A 192 5.30 3.20 -7.62
N VAL A 193 4.23 2.40 -7.66
CA VAL A 193 4.24 1.03 -7.11
C VAL A 193 5.16 0.12 -7.91
N MET A 194 5.17 0.26 -9.24
CA MET A 194 5.96 -0.58 -10.14
C MET A 194 7.46 -0.25 -10.14
N ASP A 195 7.86 0.95 -9.70
CA ASP A 195 9.26 1.32 -9.47
C ASP A 195 9.87 0.59 -8.25
N ALA A 196 9.04 -0.04 -7.40
CA ALA A 196 9.53 -0.85 -6.30
C ALA A 196 10.31 -2.07 -6.80
N LYS A 197 11.39 -2.42 -6.09
CA LYS A 197 12.22 -3.60 -6.40
C LYS A 197 11.43 -4.90 -6.28
N GLU A 198 10.45 -4.92 -5.38
CA GLU A 198 9.54 -6.04 -5.21
C GLU A 198 8.13 -5.56 -4.85
N VAL A 199 7.11 -6.14 -5.48
CA VAL A 199 5.69 -5.88 -5.17
C VAL A 199 5.03 -7.16 -4.69
N ARG A 200 4.29 -7.07 -3.57
CA ARG A 200 3.52 -8.16 -2.97
C ARG A 200 2.08 -7.73 -2.78
N LEU A 201 1.16 -8.46 -3.40
CA LEU A 201 -0.27 -8.19 -3.32
C LEU A 201 -0.97 -9.31 -2.54
N LYS A 202 -1.83 -8.93 -1.60
CA LYS A 202 -2.71 -9.82 -0.85
C LYS A 202 -4.17 -9.50 -1.21
N GLY A 203 -4.96 -10.52 -1.50
CA GLY A 203 -6.41 -10.40 -1.66
C GLY A 203 -7.11 -11.53 -0.92
N LEU A 204 -8.30 -11.25 -0.37
CA LEU A 204 -9.22 -12.29 0.09
C LEU A 204 -10.20 -12.58 -1.04
N PHE A 205 -10.30 -13.84 -1.43
CA PHE A 205 -11.19 -14.25 -2.50
C PHE A 205 -12.08 -15.39 -2.02
N CYS A 206 -13.37 -15.30 -2.35
CA CYS A 206 -14.27 -16.44 -2.26
C CYS A 206 -13.77 -17.53 -3.24
N PRO A 207 -13.84 -18.84 -2.90
CA PRO A 207 -13.33 -19.92 -3.75
C PRO A 207 -13.79 -19.84 -5.21
N VAL A 208 -15.03 -19.40 -5.44
CA VAL A 208 -15.66 -19.22 -6.78
C VAL A 208 -14.96 -18.14 -7.62
N TYR A 209 -14.33 -17.15 -6.98
CA TYR A 209 -13.62 -16.03 -7.62
C TYR A 209 -12.12 -16.27 -7.81
N THR A 210 -11.55 -17.35 -7.28
CA THR A 210 -10.12 -17.65 -7.35
C THR A 210 -9.62 -17.79 -8.80
N LEU A 211 -10.40 -18.46 -9.66
CA LEU A 211 -10.11 -18.60 -11.09
C LEU A 211 -10.26 -17.28 -11.87
N TYR A 212 -11.22 -16.44 -11.48
CA TYR A 212 -11.41 -15.11 -12.06
C TYR A 212 -10.26 -14.18 -11.70
N MET A 213 -9.77 -14.23 -10.45
CA MET A 213 -8.62 -13.45 -10.01
C MET A 213 -7.28 -14.02 -10.44
N GLN A 214 -7.16 -15.32 -10.71
CA GLN A 214 -6.01 -15.83 -11.48
C GLN A 214 -5.99 -15.21 -12.88
N ASN A 215 -7.16 -15.08 -13.53
CA ASN A 215 -7.25 -14.39 -14.81
C ASN A 215 -7.02 -12.88 -14.69
N ILE A 216 -7.51 -12.20 -13.64
CA ILE A 216 -7.21 -10.78 -13.40
C ILE A 216 -5.75 -10.58 -13.03
N CYS A 217 -5.13 -11.37 -12.16
CA CYS A 217 -3.70 -11.24 -11.87
C CYS A 217 -2.86 -11.54 -13.11
N THR A 218 -3.23 -12.54 -13.91
CA THR A 218 -2.57 -12.83 -15.20
C THR A 218 -2.79 -11.69 -16.21
N ASN A 219 -4.00 -11.13 -16.30
CA ASN A 219 -4.35 -10.04 -17.21
C ASN A 219 -3.87 -8.68 -16.72
N PHE A 220 -3.81 -8.42 -15.43
CA PHE A 220 -3.24 -7.24 -14.79
C PHE A 220 -1.72 -7.28 -14.99
N THR A 221 -1.09 -8.44 -14.78
CA THR A 221 0.30 -8.66 -15.21
C THR A 221 0.41 -8.52 -16.73
N SER A 222 -0.56 -8.94 -17.54
CA SER A 222 -0.53 -8.72 -19.00
C SER A 222 -0.74 -7.25 -19.37
N TYR A 223 -1.56 -6.48 -18.67
CA TYR A 223 -1.85 -5.07 -18.91
C TYR A 223 -0.66 -4.21 -18.45
N VAL A 224 -0.18 -4.44 -17.23
CA VAL A 224 1.02 -3.80 -16.65
C VAL A 224 2.29 -4.23 -17.42
N CYS A 225 2.49 -5.52 -17.71
CA CYS A 225 3.66 -5.99 -18.47
C CYS A 225 3.59 -5.76 -19.99
N LYS A 226 2.41 -5.64 -20.61
CA LYS A 226 2.33 -5.15 -22.02
C LYS A 226 2.66 -3.67 -22.09
N GLY A 227 2.31 -2.88 -21.07
CA GLY A 227 2.81 -1.52 -20.89
C GLY A 227 4.35 -1.48 -20.84
N LEU A 228 4.97 -2.38 -20.07
CA LEU A 228 6.43 -2.52 -19.95
C LEU A 228 7.15 -2.83 -21.29
N LYS A 229 6.53 -3.63 -22.19
CA LYS A 229 7.14 -3.88 -23.51
C LYS A 229 7.05 -2.71 -24.48
N LYS A 230 6.05 -1.83 -24.34
CA LYS A 230 5.93 -0.63 -25.19
C LYS A 230 6.82 0.52 -24.73
N SER A 231 7.11 0.66 -23.43
CA SER A 231 7.99 1.73 -22.93
C SER A 231 9.49 1.44 -23.07
N GLN A 232 9.89 0.19 -23.31
CA GLN A 232 11.29 -0.17 -23.57
C GLN A 232 11.66 -0.18 -25.08
N HIS A 233 10.70 0.09 -25.97
CA HIS A 233 10.92 0.26 -27.40
C HIS A 233 10.40 1.63 -27.86
N GLY A 234 10.93 2.69 -27.23
CA GLY A 234 10.98 4.01 -27.86
C GLY A 234 12.16 4.00 -28.83
N GLU A 235 11.84 3.98 -30.12
CA GLU A 235 12.76 3.93 -31.25
C GLU A 235 13.71 5.14 -31.30
N PHE A 236 14.93 4.87 -31.81
CA PHE A 236 15.69 5.84 -32.60
C PHE A 236 14.93 6.18 -33.88
#